data_AF-A0A1R3FKD6-F1
#
_entry.id   AF-A0A1R3FKD6-F1
#
_cell.length_a   1.000
_cell.length_b   1.000
_cell.length_c   1.000
_cell.angle_alpha   90.00
_cell.angle_beta   90.00
_cell.angle_gamma   90.00
#
_symmetry.space_group_name_H-M   'P 1'
#
loop_
_entity.id
_entity.type
_entity.pdbx_description
1 polymer ?
#
loop_
_entity_poly.entity_id
_entity_poly.type
_entity_poly.pdbx_seq_one_letter_code
_entity_poly.pdbx_strand_id
1 'polypeptide(L)'
;MDKINQQRVYDGCEALLLQGQKITVRALVNIIPSIKSTSTVHKYLQQWNEDKQGRITQQCEMVELSEEVMNMLKNEIQQQVKSCDERWKECVEASKAQREEAIEDLVEMEERFRDAQSQMTVLDKALIQEQARSAMEVHCLQKTLDEKEQRIAELKEARQHQRSALEDVRIEKARREAMFESQQVQMETLKNDNEQLHACIARLDSNGQE
;
A
#
# COMPACT_ATOMS: atom_id res chain seq x y z
N MET A 1 -7.42 72.97 14.03
CA MET A 1 -6.61 71.73 14.16
C MET A 1 -7.01 70.93 15.41
N ASP A 2 -7.09 71.54 16.60
CA ASP A 2 -7.44 70.84 17.85
C ASP A 2 -8.76 70.05 17.84
N LYS A 3 -9.87 70.63 17.34
CA LYS A 3 -11.17 69.94 17.29
C LYS A 3 -11.17 68.68 16.40
N ILE A 4 -10.38 68.67 15.33
CA ILE A 4 -10.27 67.53 14.40
C ILE A 4 -9.50 66.38 15.07
N ASN A 5 -8.45 66.71 15.82
CA ASN A 5 -7.65 65.73 16.54
C ASN A 5 -8.43 65.13 17.72
N GLN A 6 -9.22 65.94 18.43
CA GLN A 6 -10.10 65.48 19.51
C GLN A 6 -11.13 64.47 18.98
N GLN A 7 -11.85 64.81 17.90
CA GLN A 7 -12.87 63.94 17.32
C GLN A 7 -12.28 62.58 16.91
N ARG A 8 -11.12 62.58 16.26
CA ARG A 8 -10.44 61.34 15.87
C ARG A 8 -10.09 60.46 17.07
N VAL A 9 -9.61 61.05 18.16
CA VAL A 9 -9.33 60.31 19.40
C VAL A 9 -10.61 59.72 19.98
N TYR A 10 -11.73 60.46 19.94
CA TYR A 10 -13.03 60.00 20.44
C TYR A 10 -13.55 58.84 19.59
N ASP A 11 -13.51 58.97 18.26
CA ASP A 11 -13.90 57.92 17.31
C ASP A 11 -13.03 56.65 17.51
N GLY A 12 -11.73 56.84 17.75
CA GLY A 12 -10.81 55.73 18.06
C GLY A 12 -11.10 55.06 19.40
N CYS A 13 -11.52 55.83 20.41
CA CYS A 13 -11.93 55.27 21.70
C CYS A 13 -13.23 54.45 21.56
N GLU A 14 -14.19 54.92 20.77
CA GLU A 14 -15.43 54.19 20.48
C GLU A 14 -15.16 52.92 19.67
N ALA A 15 -14.27 52.97 18.66
CA ALA A 15 -13.87 51.80 17.90
C ALA A 15 -13.22 50.71 18.77
N LEU A 16 -12.31 51.10 19.67
CA LEU A 16 -11.67 50.18 20.62
C LEU A 16 -12.68 49.59 21.61
N LEU A 17 -13.64 50.40 22.06
CA LEU A 17 -14.69 49.98 22.97
C LEU A 17 -15.64 48.95 22.31
N LEU A 18 -16.02 49.17 21.04
CA LEU A 18 -16.82 48.23 20.25
C LEU A 18 -16.11 46.89 20.01
N GLN A 19 -14.79 46.91 19.91
CA GLN A 19 -13.96 45.71 19.75
C GLN A 19 -13.66 44.99 21.08
N GLY A 20 -14.13 45.52 22.22
CA GLY A 20 -13.83 44.98 23.55
C GLY A 20 -12.34 45.06 23.94
N GLN A 21 -11.55 45.90 23.26
CA GLN A 21 -10.12 46.05 23.51
C GLN A 21 -9.85 47.09 24.60
N LYS A 22 -8.76 46.92 25.35
CA LYS A 22 -8.34 47.90 26.36
C LYS A 22 -7.93 49.21 25.69
N ILE A 23 -8.66 50.28 26.01
CA ILE A 23 -8.35 51.64 25.56
C ILE A 23 -7.09 52.12 26.26
N THR A 24 -5.98 52.15 25.52
CA THR A 24 -4.69 52.65 26.00
C THR A 24 -4.17 53.69 25.02
N VAL A 25 -3.34 54.62 25.49
CA VAL A 25 -2.69 55.62 24.63
C VAL A 25 -1.94 54.94 23.47
N ARG A 26 -1.31 53.78 23.72
CA ARG A 26 -0.60 53.00 22.70
C ARG A 26 -1.54 52.40 21.65
N ALA A 27 -2.68 51.85 22.07
CA ALA A 27 -3.68 51.33 21.15
C ALA A 27 -4.28 52.44 20.26
N LEU A 28 -4.55 53.62 20.83
CA LEU A 28 -5.08 54.78 20.10
C LEU A 28 -4.07 55.37 19.10
N VAL A 29 -2.79 55.46 19.47
CA VAL A 29 -1.73 55.91 18.55
C VAL A 29 -1.56 54.95 17.37
N ASN A 30 -1.75 53.65 17.58
CA ASN A 30 -1.69 52.65 16.51
C ASN A 30 -2.89 52.74 15.55
N ILE A 31 -4.09 53.03 16.06
CA ILE A 31 -5.31 53.17 15.25
C ILE A 31 -5.37 54.52 14.52
N ILE A 32 -4.77 55.56 15.10
CA ILE A 32 -4.77 56.92 14.57
C ILE A 32 -3.32 57.36 14.26
N PRO A 33 -2.71 56.85 13.17
CA PRO A 33 -1.33 57.19 12.81
C PRO A 33 -1.14 58.67 12.46
N SER A 34 -2.23 59.42 12.27
CA SER A 34 -2.22 60.86 12.01
C SER A 34 -1.80 61.73 13.20
N ILE A 35 -1.90 61.22 14.44
CA ILE A 35 -1.50 61.93 15.66
C ILE A 35 -0.28 61.22 16.26
N LYS A 36 0.92 61.75 16.01
CA LYS A 36 2.18 61.19 16.53
C LYS A 36 2.47 61.59 17.98
N SER A 37 1.76 62.59 18.50
CA SER A 37 1.98 63.14 19.85
C SER A 37 1.21 62.34 20.90
N THR A 38 1.94 61.57 21.71
CA THR A 38 1.38 60.80 22.83
C THR A 38 0.73 61.68 23.90
N SER A 39 1.26 62.89 24.12
CA SER A 39 0.70 63.87 25.07
C SER A 39 -0.63 64.44 24.59
N THR A 40 -0.80 64.63 23.27
CA THR A 40 -2.07 65.06 22.67
C THR A 40 -3.14 63.97 22.78
N VAL A 41 -2.78 62.71 22.52
CA VAL A 41 -3.69 61.57 22.71
C VAL A 41 -4.05 61.39 24.18
N HIS A 42 -3.09 61.51 25.10
CA HIS A 42 -3.35 61.43 26.54
C HIS A 42 -4.34 62.50 27.01
N LYS A 43 -4.16 63.76 26.60
CA LYS A 43 -5.07 64.87 26.96
C LYS A 43 -6.51 64.59 26.52
N TYR A 44 -6.71 64.19 25.26
CA TYR A 44 -8.05 63.92 24.74
C TYR A 44 -8.65 62.62 25.25
N LEU A 45 -7.84 61.60 25.55
CA LEU A 45 -8.29 60.38 26.23
C LEU A 45 -8.78 60.69 27.64
N GLN A 46 -8.08 61.54 28.38
CA GLN A 46 -8.51 61.99 29.69
C GLN A 46 -9.85 62.73 29.61
N GLN A 47 -9.97 63.68 28.67
CA GLN A 47 -11.21 64.42 28.45
C GLN A 47 -12.36 63.51 28.05
N TRP A 48 -12.12 62.51 27.19
CA TRP A 48 -13.12 61.51 26.83
C TRP A 48 -13.55 60.66 28.02
N ASN A 49 -12.62 60.30 28.91
CA ASN A 49 -12.96 59.56 30.14
C ASN A 49 -13.83 60.40 31.09
N GLU A 50 -13.52 61.70 31.24
CA GLU A 50 -14.32 62.64 32.02
C GLU A 50 -15.73 62.81 31.41
N ASP A 51 -15.83 63.00 30.09
CA ASP A 51 -17.11 63.09 29.36
C ASP A 51 -17.92 61.79 29.45
N LYS A 52 -17.26 60.64 29.39
CA LYS A 52 -17.89 59.32 29.55
C LYS A 52 -18.41 59.14 30.98
N GLN A 53 -17.60 59.52 31.98
CA GLN A 53 -18.00 59.43 33.38
C GLN A 53 -19.18 60.35 33.67
N GLY A 54 -19.17 61.58 33.14
CA GLY A 54 -20.29 62.52 33.25
C GLY A 54 -21.57 61.98 32.61
N ARG A 55 -21.48 61.39 31.42
CA ARG A 55 -22.63 60.73 30.76
C ARG A 55 -23.20 59.58 31.60
N ILE A 56 -22.34 58.76 32.20
CA ILE A 56 -22.77 57.65 33.07
C ILE A 56 -23.47 58.20 34.32
N THR A 57 -22.88 59.20 34.99
CA THR A 57 -23.47 59.83 36.18
C THR A 57 -24.84 60.44 35.87
N GLN A 58 -24.97 61.18 34.77
CA GLN A 58 -26.26 61.75 34.34
C GLN A 58 -27.30 60.65 34.01
N GLN A 59 -26.89 59.57 33.35
CA GLN A 59 -27.78 58.45 33.07
C GLN A 59 -28.23 57.71 34.34
N CYS A 60 -27.36 57.59 35.34
CA CYS A 60 -27.70 57.05 36.64
C CYS A 60 -28.66 57.96 37.41
N GLU A 61 -28.48 59.28 37.36
CA GLU A 61 -29.40 60.25 37.97
C GLU A 61 -30.79 60.26 37.31
N MET A 62 -30.87 59.95 36.01
CA MET A 62 -32.14 59.80 35.28
C MET A 62 -32.91 58.52 35.63
N VAL A 63 -32.23 57.51 36.18
CA VAL A 63 -32.84 56.27 36.60
C VAL A 63 -33.27 56.44 38.06
N GLU A 64 -34.58 56.51 38.32
CA GLU A 64 -35.16 56.70 39.66
C GLU A 64 -35.01 55.45 40.58
N LEU A 65 -33.85 54.81 40.57
CA LEU A 65 -33.49 53.76 41.51
C LEU A 65 -32.78 54.38 42.71
N SER A 66 -33.01 53.82 43.89
CA SER A 66 -32.19 54.16 45.06
C SER A 66 -30.71 53.91 44.75
N GLU A 67 -29.83 54.81 45.22
CA GLU A 67 -28.38 54.69 45.06
C GLU A 67 -27.85 53.35 45.58
N GLU A 68 -28.49 52.81 46.62
CA GLU A 68 -28.21 51.48 47.17
C GLU A 68 -28.48 50.36 46.16
N VAL A 69 -29.60 50.45 45.43
CA VAL A 69 -29.99 49.47 44.40
C VAL A 69 -29.07 49.57 43.19
N MET A 70 -28.70 50.79 42.77
CA MET A 70 -27.74 50.98 41.69
C MET A 70 -26.35 50.44 42.02
N ASN A 71 -25.87 50.66 43.25
CA ASN A 71 -24.58 50.14 43.70
C ASN A 71 -24.60 48.62 43.84
N MET A 72 -25.70 48.04 44.32
CA MET A 72 -25.88 46.58 44.35
C MET A 72 -25.85 45.99 42.94
N LEU A 73 -26.60 46.57 41.99
CA LEU A 73 -26.63 46.11 40.60
C LEU A 73 -25.25 46.22 39.94
N LYS A 74 -24.54 47.33 40.15
CA LYS A 74 -23.18 47.53 39.64
C LYS A 74 -22.21 46.48 40.17
N ASN A 75 -22.27 46.18 41.47
CA ASN A 75 -21.44 45.17 42.09
C ASN A 75 -21.78 43.76 41.57
N GLU A 76 -23.06 43.45 41.44
CA GLU A 76 -23.52 42.16 40.89
C GLU A 76 -23.07 42.00 39.43
N ILE A 77 -23.25 43.02 38.58
CA ILE A 77 -22.75 43.00 37.19
C ILE A 77 -21.24 42.79 37.16
N GLN A 78 -20.47 43.47 38.01
CA GLN A 78 -19.02 43.29 38.08
C GLN A 78 -18.63 41.89 38.54
N GLN A 79 -19.36 41.32 39.49
CA GLN A 79 -19.16 39.95 39.96
C GLN A 79 -19.49 38.93 38.87
N GLN A 80 -20.59 39.12 38.15
CA GLN A 80 -20.99 38.28 37.03
C GLN A 80 -19.98 38.35 35.87
N VAL A 81 -19.48 39.54 35.53
CA VAL A 81 -18.43 39.71 34.51
C VAL A 81 -17.17 38.95 34.91
N LYS A 82 -16.71 39.08 36.16
CA LYS A 82 -15.53 38.32 36.65
C LYS A 82 -15.76 36.81 36.58
N SER A 83 -16.92 36.33 37.04
CA SER A 83 -17.26 34.90 37.01
C SER A 83 -17.38 34.36 35.58
N CYS A 84 -17.94 35.15 34.65
CA CYS A 84 -17.95 34.81 33.24
C CYS A 84 -16.53 34.73 32.67
N ASP A 85 -15.69 35.72 32.93
CA ASP A 85 -14.30 35.76 32.45
C ASP A 85 -13.48 34.56 32.98
N GLU A 86 -13.66 34.18 34.24
CA GLU A 86 -13.01 33.01 34.84
C GLU A 86 -13.47 31.71 34.15
N ARG A 87 -14.78 31.51 33.99
CA ARG A 87 -15.32 30.36 33.24
C ARG A 87 -14.82 30.31 31.81
N TRP A 88 -14.79 31.46 31.12
CA TRP A 88 -14.28 31.52 29.75
C TRP A 88 -12.79 31.16 29.68
N LYS A 89 -11.98 31.62 30.64
CA LYS A 89 -10.56 31.22 30.72
C LYS A 89 -10.40 29.73 30.95
N GLU A 90 -11.17 29.14 31.86
CA GLU A 90 -11.15 27.70 32.12
C GLU A 90 -11.53 26.90 30.86
N CYS A 91 -12.59 27.31 30.15
CA CYS A 91 -12.99 26.68 28.90
C CYS A 91 -11.90 26.78 27.83
N VAL A 92 -11.22 27.93 27.73
CA VAL A 92 -10.12 28.12 26.77
C VAL A 92 -8.93 27.22 27.10
N GLU A 93 -8.52 27.13 28.38
CA GLU A 93 -7.41 26.26 28.78
C GLU A 93 -7.76 24.77 28.63
N ALA A 94 -8.98 24.36 28.98
CA ALA A 94 -9.45 23.00 28.75
C ALA A 94 -9.46 22.63 27.26
N SER A 95 -9.93 23.54 26.41
CA SER A 95 -9.91 23.33 24.95
C SER A 95 -8.49 23.27 24.39
N LYS A 96 -7.54 24.05 24.93
CA LYS A 96 -6.13 23.96 24.55
C LYS A 96 -5.52 22.63 24.96
N ALA A 97 -5.77 22.17 26.19
CA ALA A 97 -5.28 20.88 26.67
C ALA A 97 -5.83 19.73 25.82
N GLN A 98 -7.13 19.74 25.51
CA GLN A 98 -7.76 18.74 24.64
C GLN A 98 -7.15 18.76 23.22
N ARG A 99 -6.87 19.95 22.69
CA ARG A 99 -6.21 20.10 21.38
C ARG A 99 -4.78 19.54 21.41
N GLU A 100 -4.04 19.75 22.50
CA GLU A 100 -2.67 19.24 22.65
C GLU A 100 -2.66 17.72 22.75
N GLU A 101 -3.54 17.14 23.56
CA GLU A 101 -3.74 15.69 23.65
C GLU A 101 -4.10 15.09 22.26
N ALA A 102 -5.05 15.70 21.55
CA ALA A 102 -5.41 15.24 20.21
C ALA A 102 -4.25 15.34 19.19
N ILE A 103 -3.34 16.32 19.36
CA ILE A 103 -2.14 16.41 18.50
C ILE A 103 -1.16 15.30 18.84
N GLU A 104 -0.95 15.00 20.12
CA GLU A 104 -0.08 13.90 20.56
C GLU A 104 -0.57 12.55 20.05
N ASP A 105 -1.88 12.29 20.17
CA ASP A 105 -2.52 11.08 19.63
C ASP A 105 -2.31 10.95 18.11
N LEU A 106 -2.47 12.06 17.38
CA LEU A 106 -2.26 12.07 15.93
C LEU A 106 -0.80 11.77 15.57
N VAL A 107 0.16 12.32 16.31
CA VAL A 107 1.59 12.06 16.09
C VAL A 107 1.90 10.59 16.33
N GLU A 108 1.41 9.99 17.42
CA GLU A 108 1.62 8.57 17.68
C GLU A 108 1.02 7.68 16.58
N MET A 109 -0.18 8.02 16.10
CA MET A 109 -0.84 7.29 15.02
C MET A 109 -0.10 7.43 13.69
N GLU A 110 0.45 8.61 13.38
CA GLU A 110 1.29 8.84 12.20
C GLU A 110 2.58 8.02 12.24
N GLU A 111 3.24 7.91 13.39
CA GLU A 111 4.44 7.08 13.56
C GLU A 111 4.11 5.60 13.36
N ARG A 112 3.06 5.09 14.02
CA ARG A 112 2.60 3.70 13.84
C ARG A 112 2.24 3.41 12.38
N PHE A 113 1.58 4.34 11.70
CA PHE A 113 1.24 4.20 10.29
C PHE A 113 2.50 4.15 9.41
N ARG A 114 3.49 5.01 9.67
CA ARG A 114 4.77 5.02 8.95
C ARG A 114 5.52 3.70 9.12
N ASP A 115 5.54 3.16 10.33
CA ASP A 115 6.16 1.87 10.62
C ASP A 115 5.44 0.73 9.87
N ALA A 116 4.11 0.70 9.92
CA ALA A 116 3.31 -0.30 9.20
C ALA A 116 3.51 -0.18 7.68
N GLN A 117 3.56 1.04 7.14
CA GLN A 117 3.83 1.28 5.72
C GLN A 117 5.22 0.77 5.34
N SER A 118 6.23 1.00 6.16
CA SER A 118 7.60 0.51 5.92
C SER A 118 7.63 -1.02 5.84
N GLN A 119 6.99 -1.72 6.79
CA GLN A 119 6.89 -3.18 6.81
C GLN A 119 6.14 -3.70 5.58
N MET A 120 5.04 -3.04 5.20
CA MET A 120 4.28 -3.40 4.01
C MET A 120 5.13 -3.30 2.74
N THR A 121 5.95 -2.26 2.59
CA THR A 121 6.86 -2.16 1.43
C THR A 121 7.94 -3.24 1.40
N VAL A 122 8.42 -3.68 2.56
CA VAL A 122 9.39 -4.78 2.66
C VAL A 122 8.74 -6.11 2.27
N LEU A 123 7.54 -6.38 2.80
CA LEU A 123 6.79 -7.59 2.49
C LEU A 123 6.37 -7.65 1.02
N ASP A 124 5.95 -6.54 0.43
CA ASP A 124 5.56 -6.47 -0.97
C ASP A 124 6.76 -6.78 -1.89
N LYS A 125 7.95 -6.23 -1.59
CA LYS A 125 9.18 -6.59 -2.31
C LYS A 125 9.52 -8.07 -2.18
N ALA A 126 9.40 -8.65 -0.98
CA ALA A 126 9.65 -10.07 -0.76
C ALA A 126 8.66 -10.95 -1.52
N LEU A 127 7.38 -10.56 -1.55
CA LEU A 127 6.34 -11.26 -2.29
C LEU A 127 6.62 -11.27 -3.79
N ILE A 128 6.98 -10.13 -4.37
CA ILE A 128 7.34 -10.03 -5.80
C ILE A 128 8.55 -10.92 -6.11
N GLN A 129 9.56 -10.94 -5.24
CA GLN A 129 10.75 -11.79 -5.42
C GLN A 129 10.41 -13.28 -5.39
N GLU A 130 9.60 -13.73 -4.43
CA GLU A 130 9.18 -15.13 -4.35
C GLU A 130 8.26 -15.54 -5.50
N GLN A 131 7.36 -14.65 -5.95
CA GLN A 131 6.54 -14.90 -7.15
C GLN A 131 7.41 -15.06 -8.39
N ALA A 132 8.42 -14.22 -8.58
CA ALA A 132 9.36 -14.33 -9.69
C ALA A 132 10.19 -15.63 -9.62
N ARG A 133 10.67 -16.01 -8.42
CA ARG A 133 11.39 -17.26 -8.20
C ARG A 133 10.52 -18.47 -8.54
N SER A 134 9.29 -18.51 -8.01
CA SER A 134 8.34 -19.60 -8.25
C SER A 134 7.98 -19.71 -9.73
N ALA A 135 7.73 -18.59 -10.42
CA ALA A 135 7.46 -18.59 -11.85
C ALA A 135 8.63 -19.17 -12.67
N MET A 136 9.87 -18.81 -12.30
CA MET A 136 11.06 -19.33 -12.98
C MET A 136 11.28 -20.82 -12.69
N GLU A 137 11.01 -21.26 -11.47
CA GLU A 137 11.07 -22.69 -11.10
C GLU A 137 10.05 -23.51 -11.90
N VAL A 138 8.79 -23.06 -11.97
CA VAL A 138 7.74 -23.70 -12.77
C VAL A 138 8.16 -23.79 -14.25
N HIS A 139 8.71 -22.70 -14.81
CA HIS A 139 9.19 -22.70 -16.19
C HIS A 139 10.32 -23.72 -16.43
N CYS A 140 11.30 -23.79 -15.51
CA CYS A 140 12.41 -24.75 -15.60
C CYS A 140 11.92 -26.21 -15.47
N LEU A 141 10.99 -26.46 -14.56
CA LEU A 141 10.37 -27.78 -14.39
C LEU A 141 9.57 -28.19 -15.62
N GLN A 142 8.79 -27.27 -16.20
CA GLN A 142 8.04 -27.54 -17.43
C GLN A 142 8.97 -27.89 -18.59
N LYS A 143 10.04 -27.12 -18.79
CA LYS A 143 11.04 -27.43 -19.82
C LYS A 143 11.66 -28.82 -19.62
N THR A 144 11.99 -29.15 -18.37
CA THR A 144 12.54 -30.48 -18.03
C THR A 144 11.51 -31.58 -18.33
N LEU A 145 10.24 -31.36 -18.03
CA LEU A 145 9.16 -32.29 -18.33
C LEU A 145 9.07 -32.53 -19.83
N ASP A 146 9.03 -31.47 -20.64
CA ASP A 146 8.96 -31.54 -22.09
C ASP A 146 10.14 -32.33 -22.69
N GLU A 147 11.36 -32.09 -22.19
CA GLU A 147 12.56 -32.85 -22.58
C GLU A 147 12.45 -34.35 -22.24
N LYS A 148 11.88 -34.68 -21.07
CA LYS A 148 11.65 -36.08 -20.67
C LYS A 148 10.57 -36.73 -21.52
N GLU A 149 9.50 -36.03 -21.83
CA GLU A 149 8.41 -36.52 -22.69
C GLU A 149 8.91 -36.80 -24.11
N GLN A 150 9.71 -35.89 -24.68
CA GLN A 150 10.36 -36.09 -25.97
C GLN A 150 11.26 -37.33 -25.94
N ARG A 151 12.09 -37.48 -24.90
CA ARG A 151 12.97 -38.65 -24.77
C ARG A 151 12.20 -39.96 -24.64
N ILE A 152 11.07 -39.96 -23.94
CA ILE A 152 10.18 -41.12 -23.84
C ILE A 152 9.59 -41.47 -25.22
N ALA A 153 9.21 -40.48 -26.02
CA ALA A 153 8.71 -40.70 -27.37
C ALA A 153 9.78 -41.34 -28.27
N GLU A 154 11.01 -40.80 -28.27
CA GLU A 154 12.15 -41.35 -29.01
C GLU A 154 12.45 -42.80 -28.62
N LEU A 155 12.48 -43.10 -27.31
CA LEU A 155 12.73 -44.46 -26.82
C LEU A 155 11.60 -45.43 -27.18
N LYS A 156 10.34 -44.96 -27.20
CA LYS A 156 9.21 -45.78 -27.65
C LYS A 156 9.33 -46.13 -29.13
N GLU A 157 9.71 -45.17 -29.97
CA GLU A 157 9.93 -45.38 -31.40
C GLU A 157 11.11 -46.33 -31.66
N ALA A 158 12.25 -46.09 -31.02
CA ALA A 158 13.42 -46.96 -31.11
C ALA A 158 13.09 -48.41 -30.69
N ARG A 159 12.33 -48.59 -29.60
CA ARG A 159 11.86 -49.90 -29.16
C ARG A 159 10.94 -50.56 -30.19
N GLN A 160 10.06 -49.79 -30.83
CA GLN A 160 9.17 -50.30 -31.87
C GLN A 160 9.96 -50.76 -33.10
N HIS A 161 10.95 -49.97 -33.52
CA HIS A 161 11.84 -50.32 -34.63
C HIS A 161 12.65 -51.60 -34.33
N GLN A 162 13.23 -51.70 -33.12
CA GLN A 162 13.94 -52.90 -32.68
C GLN A 162 13.03 -54.14 -32.63
N ARG A 163 11.77 -54.00 -32.20
CA ARG A 163 10.79 -55.10 -32.23
C ARG A 163 10.51 -55.58 -33.64
N SER A 164 10.33 -54.66 -34.60
CA SER A 164 10.16 -55.01 -36.01
C SER A 164 11.37 -55.76 -36.55
N ALA A 165 12.58 -55.23 -36.33
CA ALA A 165 13.81 -55.86 -36.78
C ALA A 165 14.03 -57.26 -36.17
N LEU A 166 13.68 -57.43 -34.88
CA LEU A 166 13.72 -58.74 -34.24
C LEU A 166 12.74 -59.73 -34.88
N GLU A 167 11.56 -59.28 -35.27
CA GLU A 167 10.57 -60.12 -35.94
C GLU A 167 11.03 -60.51 -37.35
N ASP A 168 11.60 -59.58 -38.11
CA ASP A 168 12.17 -59.86 -39.43
C ASP A 168 13.29 -60.90 -39.34
N VAL A 169 14.19 -60.77 -38.35
CA VAL A 169 15.26 -61.74 -38.12
C VAL A 169 14.71 -63.11 -37.70
N ARG A 170 13.63 -63.16 -36.92
CA ARG A 170 12.97 -64.43 -36.55
C ARG A 170 12.36 -65.13 -37.77
N ILE A 171 11.67 -64.37 -38.62
CA ILE A 171 11.09 -64.90 -39.87
C ILE A 171 12.19 -65.42 -40.78
N GLU A 172 13.27 -64.64 -40.96
CA GLU A 172 14.39 -65.03 -41.82
C GLU A 172 15.12 -66.27 -41.27
N LYS A 173 15.30 -66.35 -39.94
CA LYS A 173 15.85 -67.54 -39.29
C LYS A 173 14.99 -68.78 -39.57
N ALA A 174 13.67 -68.69 -39.36
CA ALA A 174 12.75 -69.80 -39.61
C ALA A 174 12.77 -70.24 -41.09
N ARG A 175 12.87 -69.29 -42.03
CA ARG A 175 13.01 -69.61 -43.46
C ARG A 175 14.29 -70.39 -43.76
N ARG A 176 15.42 -69.99 -43.17
CA ARG A 176 16.70 -70.68 -43.36
C ARG A 176 16.71 -72.07 -42.73
N GLU A 177 16.12 -72.21 -41.55
CA GLU A 177 15.94 -73.52 -40.90
C GLU A 177 15.11 -74.47 -41.78
N ALA A 178 13.98 -74.02 -42.31
CA ALA A 178 13.17 -74.83 -43.23
C ALA A 178 13.90 -75.20 -44.55
N MET A 179 14.69 -74.27 -45.11
CA MET A 179 15.54 -74.57 -46.29
C MET A 179 16.62 -75.60 -45.97
N PHE A 180 17.24 -75.50 -44.79
CA PHE A 180 18.25 -76.45 -44.33
C PHE A 180 17.66 -77.84 -44.13
N GLU A 181 16.51 -77.95 -43.48
CA GLU A 181 15.78 -79.21 -43.31
C GLU A 181 15.42 -79.83 -44.67
N SER A 182 14.93 -79.03 -45.62
CA SER A 182 14.63 -79.50 -46.96
C SER A 182 15.89 -80.01 -47.70
N GLN A 183 17.01 -79.29 -47.62
CA GLN A 183 18.29 -79.72 -48.19
C GLN A 183 18.80 -81.01 -47.54
N GLN A 184 18.61 -81.17 -46.22
CA GLN A 184 18.99 -82.38 -45.51
C GLN A 184 18.21 -83.60 -46.04
N VAL A 185 16.89 -83.48 -46.18
CA VAL A 185 16.04 -84.54 -46.76
C VAL A 185 16.44 -84.86 -48.21
N GLN A 186 16.75 -83.83 -49.01
CA GLN A 186 17.25 -84.04 -50.39
C GLN A 186 18.58 -84.79 -50.40
N MET A 187 19.53 -84.44 -49.53
CA MET A 187 20.80 -85.15 -49.42
C MET A 187 20.63 -86.60 -48.98
N GLU A 188 19.75 -86.88 -48.03
CA GLU A 188 19.44 -88.26 -47.60
C GLU A 188 18.83 -89.06 -48.75
N THR A 189 17.93 -88.45 -49.52
CA THR A 189 17.33 -89.09 -50.71
C THR A 189 18.40 -89.38 -51.77
N LEU A 190 19.24 -88.40 -52.11
CA LEU A 190 20.34 -88.58 -53.08
C LEU A 190 21.38 -89.61 -52.61
N LYS A 191 21.62 -89.73 -51.31
CA LYS A 191 22.49 -90.79 -50.77
C LYS A 191 21.87 -92.17 -51.00
N ASN A 192 20.58 -92.34 -50.67
CA ASN A 192 19.87 -93.58 -50.90
C ASN A 192 19.81 -93.94 -52.40
N ASP A 193 19.52 -92.97 -53.26
CA ASP A 193 19.52 -93.17 -54.71
C ASP A 193 20.91 -93.57 -55.23
N ASN A 194 21.98 -92.95 -54.74
CA ASN A 194 23.36 -93.34 -55.07
C ASN A 194 23.68 -94.76 -54.59
N GLU A 195 23.29 -95.14 -53.37
CA GLU A 195 23.47 -96.48 -52.84
C GLU A 195 22.73 -97.53 -53.70
N GLN A 196 21.50 -97.22 -54.12
CA GLN A 196 20.71 -98.06 -55.03
C GLN A 196 21.34 -98.17 -56.42
N LEU A 197 21.82 -97.06 -56.99
CA LEU A 197 22.54 -97.05 -58.27
C LEU A 197 23.82 -97.86 -58.20
N HIS A 198 24.61 -97.71 -57.13
CA HIS A 198 25.80 -98.52 -56.89
C HIS A 198 25.46 -100.02 -56.77
N ALA A 199 24.38 -100.37 -56.08
CA ALA A 199 23.90 -101.75 -56.02
C ALA A 199 23.43 -102.29 -57.37
N CYS A 200 22.78 -101.47 -58.21
CA CYS A 200 22.40 -101.83 -59.57
C CYS A 200 23.61 -102.03 -60.49
N ILE A 201 24.61 -101.14 -60.42
CA ILE A 201 25.88 -101.30 -61.15
C ILE A 201 26.56 -102.61 -60.74
N ALA A 202 26.66 -102.89 -59.44
CA ALA A 202 27.25 -104.13 -58.95
C ALA A 202 26.50 -105.39 -59.44
N ARG A 203 25.17 -105.34 -59.58
CA ARG A 203 24.37 -106.44 -60.15
C ARG A 203 24.56 -106.61 -61.66
N LEU A 204 24.73 -105.51 -62.39
CA LEU A 204 25.01 -105.55 -63.83
C LEU A 204 26.42 -106.07 -64.11
N ASP A 205 27.40 -105.68 -63.30
CA ASP A 205 28.76 -106.21 -63.35
C ASP A 205 28.80 -107.72 -63.03
N SER A 206 27.95 -108.22 -62.12
CA SER A 206 27.82 -109.66 -61.85
C SER A 206 27.10 -110.46 -62.94
N ASN A 207 26.22 -109.83 -63.74
CA ASN A 207 25.53 -110.48 -64.86
C ASN A 207 26.30 -110.38 -66.19
N GLY A 208 27.38 -109.59 -66.26
CA GLY A 208 28.27 -109.48 -67.42
C GLY A 208 29.47 -110.44 -67.39
N GLN A 209 29.55 -111.36 -66.41
CA GLN A 209 30.62 -112.35 -66.25
C GLN A 209 30.18 -113.82 -66.51
N GLU A 210 29.01 -114.05 -67.14
CA GLU A 210 28.69 -115.33 -67.82
C GLU A 210 29.28 -115.38 -69.22
#